data_AF-A0A0P7C8K6-F1
#
_entry.id   AF-A0A0P7C8K6-F1
#
_cell.length_a   1.000
_cell.length_b   1.000
_cell.length_c   1.000
_cell.angle_alpha   90.00
_cell.angle_beta   90.00
_cell.angle_gamma   90.00
#
_symmetry.space_group_name_H-M   'P 1'
#
loop_
_entity.id
_entity.type
_entity.pdbx_description
1 polymer ?
#
loop_
_entity_poly.entity_id
_entity_poly.type
_entity_poly.pdbx_seq_one_letter_code
_entity_poly.pdbx_strand_id
1 'polypeptide(L)'
;MKKTNKFMMGLVLMAGLSSCGVNHSWILNQNQNQTQVHLGDRNFKTLGRVQGTAEVEYALLFGGVKKKQLYSKAYAQMLENAGLEQGSRAVTNVITEEHLGGAPPFYTKRTLTVSASLVEFTD
;
A
#
# COMPACT_ATOMS: atom_id res chain seq x y z
N MET A 1 -18.54 -45.12 20.57
CA MET A 1 -18.09 -44.57 19.26
C MET A 1 -18.95 -43.40 18.73
N LYS A 2 -20.25 -43.25 19.07
CA LYS A 2 -21.07 -42.13 18.55
C LYS A 2 -20.78 -40.75 19.17
N LYS A 3 -20.33 -40.68 20.44
CA LYS A 3 -20.00 -39.40 21.13
C LYS A 3 -18.69 -38.78 20.65
N THR A 4 -17.66 -39.60 20.39
CA THR A 4 -16.37 -39.16 19.87
C THR A 4 -16.46 -38.62 18.44
N ASN A 5 -17.37 -39.16 17.62
CA ASN A 5 -17.58 -38.67 16.25
C ASN A 5 -18.22 -37.27 16.19
N LYS A 6 -19.12 -36.95 17.13
CA LYS A 6 -19.69 -35.59 17.25
C LYS A 6 -18.66 -34.57 17.73
N PHE A 7 -17.75 -34.99 18.60
CA PHE A 7 -16.67 -34.14 19.10
C PHE A 7 -15.62 -33.85 18.01
N MET A 8 -15.22 -34.87 17.25
CA MET A 8 -14.34 -34.72 16.08
C MET A 8 -14.96 -33.82 15.00
N MET A 9 -16.26 -33.97 14.72
CA MET A 9 -16.95 -33.10 13.74
C MET A 9 -17.03 -31.64 14.20
N GLY A 10 -17.19 -31.38 15.50
CA GLY A 10 -17.15 -30.02 16.06
C GLY A 10 -15.75 -29.38 15.95
N LEU A 11 -14.69 -30.17 16.17
CA LEU A 11 -13.31 -29.69 16.07
C LEU A 11 -12.92 -29.33 14.63
N VAL A 12 -13.35 -30.14 13.66
CA VAL A 12 -13.14 -29.87 12.22
C VAL A 12 -13.91 -28.63 11.77
N LEU A 13 -15.12 -28.40 12.28
CA LEU A 13 -15.90 -27.19 11.97
C LEU A 13 -15.23 -25.91 12.51
N MET A 14 -14.66 -25.95 13.73
CA MET A 14 -13.93 -24.82 14.29
C MET A 14 -12.63 -24.54 13.54
N ALA A 15 -11.93 -25.58 13.08
CA ALA A 15 -10.72 -25.42 12.26
C ALA A 15 -11.01 -24.92 10.83
N GLY A 16 -12.21 -25.16 10.29
CA GLY A 16 -12.62 -24.65 8.98
C GLY A 16 -12.96 -23.16 8.96
N LEU A 17 -13.38 -22.60 10.11
CA LEU A 17 -13.78 -21.19 10.23
C LEU A 17 -12.58 -20.23 10.44
N SER A 18 -11.39 -20.73 10.74
CA SER A 18 -10.17 -19.91 10.86
C SER A 18 -9.49 -19.60 9.51
N SER A 19 -10.07 -20.03 8.39
CA SER A 19 -9.55 -19.77 7.04
C SER A 19 -9.84 -18.36 6.51
N CYS A 20 -10.48 -17.48 7.30
CA CYS A 20 -10.50 -16.06 6.99
C CYS A 20 -9.12 -15.47 7.27
N GLY A 21 -8.21 -15.64 6.31
CA GLY A 21 -6.91 -14.98 6.27
C GLY A 21 -7.13 -13.49 6.49
N VAL A 22 -6.70 -13.02 7.66
CA VAL A 22 -6.84 -11.63 8.05
C VAL A 22 -5.93 -10.80 7.17
N ASN A 23 -6.44 -10.32 6.04
CA ASN A 23 -5.75 -9.34 5.22
C ASN A 23 -5.83 -8.00 5.96
N HIS A 24 -4.88 -7.75 6.86
CA HIS A 24 -4.62 -6.42 7.36
C HIS A 24 -3.84 -5.65 6.29
N SER A 25 -4.54 -5.06 5.33
CA SER A 25 -3.97 -3.92 4.60
C SER A 25 -3.93 -2.76 5.59
N TRP A 26 -2.76 -2.50 6.15
CA TRP A 26 -2.55 -1.39 7.06
C TRP A 26 -2.41 -0.12 6.21
N ILE A 27 -3.55 0.40 5.77
CA ILE A 27 -3.63 1.67 5.01
C ILE A 27 -3.39 2.80 6.02
N LEU A 28 -2.11 3.08 6.30
CA LEU A 28 -1.73 4.28 7.04
C LEU A 28 -1.75 5.45 6.09
N ASN A 29 -2.83 6.22 6.14
CA ASN A 29 -2.79 7.58 5.67
C ASN A 29 -2.16 8.45 6.78
N GLN A 30 -0.83 8.46 6.87
CA GLN A 30 -0.09 9.40 7.73
C GLN A 30 -0.10 10.84 7.19
N ASN A 31 -0.76 11.09 6.07
CA ASN A 31 -0.92 12.42 5.50
C ASN A 31 -2.25 13.03 5.97
N GLN A 32 -2.24 13.61 7.17
CA GLN A 32 -3.34 14.45 7.72
C GLN A 32 -3.45 15.83 7.05
N ASN A 33 -2.73 16.07 5.95
CA ASN A 33 -2.79 17.33 5.23
C ASN A 33 -3.97 17.29 4.24
N GLN A 34 -5.19 17.48 4.74
CA GLN A 34 -6.38 17.67 3.91
C GLN A 34 -6.30 19.06 3.28
N THR A 35 -5.59 19.19 2.17
CA THR A 35 -5.54 20.44 1.40
C THR A 35 -6.88 20.61 0.69
N GLN A 36 -7.81 21.34 1.30
CA GLN A 36 -8.93 21.92 0.54
C GLN A 36 -8.34 22.97 -0.39
N VAL A 37 -8.23 22.64 -1.67
CA VAL A 37 -7.88 23.63 -2.68
C VAL A 37 -9.12 24.50 -2.88
N HIS A 38 -9.19 25.60 -2.13
CA HIS A 38 -10.12 26.69 -2.42
C HIS A 38 -9.67 27.36 -3.72
N LEU A 39 -10.03 26.72 -4.83
CA LEU A 39 -9.91 27.33 -6.13
C LEU A 39 -10.88 28.51 -6.20
N GLY A 40 -10.35 29.72 -5.98
CA GLY A 40 -11.08 30.95 -6.31
C GLY A 40 -11.49 31.00 -7.79
N ASP A 41 -10.79 30.27 -8.66
CA ASP A 41 -11.09 30.02 -10.07
C ASP A 41 -10.54 28.65 -10.55
N ARG A 42 -11.07 28.13 -11.67
CA ARG A 42 -10.73 26.81 -12.26
C ARG A 42 -9.32 26.79 -12.88
N ASN A 43 -8.28 26.89 -12.06
CA ASN A 43 -6.88 27.04 -12.51
C ASN A 43 -6.09 25.72 -12.52
N PHE A 44 -6.75 24.57 -12.33
CA PHE A 44 -6.09 23.27 -12.48
C PHE A 44 -6.94 22.26 -13.23
N LYS A 45 -6.24 21.34 -13.88
CA LYS A 45 -6.77 20.12 -14.49
C LYS A 45 -6.21 18.89 -13.79
N THR A 46 -7.07 17.95 -13.45
CA THR A 46 -6.64 16.63 -12.97
C THR A 46 -6.20 15.77 -14.15
N LEU A 47 -4.92 15.37 -14.16
CA LEU A 47 -4.36 14.53 -15.22
C LEU A 47 -4.57 13.04 -14.96
N GLY A 48 -4.64 12.62 -13.69
CA GLY A 48 -4.92 11.23 -13.33
C GLY A 48 -4.28 10.81 -12.01
N ARG A 49 -4.07 9.49 -11.85
CA ARG A 49 -3.38 8.89 -10.70
C ARG A 49 -2.01 8.41 -11.13
N VAL A 50 -0.98 8.79 -10.39
CA VAL A 50 0.40 8.31 -10.54
C VAL A 50 0.74 7.35 -9.39
N GLN A 51 1.55 6.34 -9.67
CA GLN A 51 1.91 5.31 -8.71
C GLN A 51 3.39 4.94 -8.81
N GLY A 52 3.99 4.57 -7.69
CA GLY A 52 5.34 4.00 -7.60
C GLY A 52 5.36 2.87 -6.59
N THR A 53 6.16 1.83 -6.85
CA THR A 53 6.15 0.60 -6.06
C THR A 53 7.58 0.17 -5.74
N ALA A 54 7.84 -0.13 -4.48
CA ALA A 54 9.12 -0.69 -4.05
C ALA A 54 8.90 -1.97 -3.25
N GLU A 55 9.68 -3.00 -3.58
CA GLU A 55 9.58 -4.32 -2.96
C GLU A 55 10.85 -4.66 -2.18
N VAL A 56 10.66 -5.40 -1.10
CA VAL A 56 11.75 -5.94 -0.30
C VAL A 56 11.42 -7.36 0.14
N GLU A 57 12.39 -8.24 0.01
CA GLU A 57 12.28 -9.64 0.39
C GLU A 57 13.16 -9.92 1.61
N TYR A 58 12.64 -10.77 2.49
CA TYR A 58 13.35 -11.29 3.65
C TYR A 58 13.34 -12.81 3.56
N ALA A 59 14.51 -13.42 3.69
CA ALA A 59 14.69 -14.86 3.72
C ALA A 59 15.16 -15.26 5.12
N LEU A 60 14.44 -16.18 5.77
CA LEU A 60 14.76 -16.63 7.14
C LEU A 60 14.95 -15.47 8.14
N LEU A 61 14.15 -14.41 8.04
CA LEU A 61 14.25 -13.16 8.82
C LEU A 61 15.51 -12.31 8.56
N PHE A 62 16.44 -12.78 7.73
CA PHE A 62 17.61 -12.03 7.30
C PHE A 62 17.36 -11.35 5.95
N GLY A 63 17.98 -10.19 5.79
CA GLY A 63 17.87 -9.39 4.58
C GLY A 63 16.92 -8.21 4.72
N GLY A 64 16.66 -7.60 3.57
CA GLY A 64 15.85 -6.41 3.42
C GLY A 64 16.62 -5.08 3.52
N VAL A 65 15.97 -4.03 3.01
CA VAL A 65 16.47 -2.64 3.05
C VAL A 65 15.89 -1.89 4.24
N LYS A 66 16.52 -0.78 4.64
CA LYS A 66 15.96 0.12 5.66
C LYS A 66 14.57 0.57 5.21
N LYS A 67 13.58 0.56 6.11
CA LYS A 67 12.20 1.00 5.81
C LYS A 67 12.18 2.36 5.10
N LYS A 68 12.94 3.34 5.60
CA LYS A 68 13.04 4.68 4.98
C LYS A 68 13.51 4.64 3.52
N GLN A 69 14.42 3.73 3.18
CA GLN A 69 14.91 3.57 1.81
C GLN A 69 13.84 2.98 0.90
N LEU A 70 13.01 2.06 1.40
CA LEU A 70 11.88 1.50 0.66
C LEU A 70 10.86 2.59 0.32
N TYR A 71 10.47 3.41 1.31
CA TYR A 71 9.59 4.56 1.10
C TYR A 71 10.20 5.57 0.12
N SER A 72 11.47 5.90 0.28
CA SER A 72 12.15 6.84 -0.62
C SER A 72 12.18 6.33 -2.06
N LYS A 73 12.37 5.03 -2.29
CA LYS A 73 12.37 4.43 -3.63
C LYS A 73 10.98 4.48 -4.26
N ALA A 74 9.95 4.05 -3.53
CA ALA A 74 8.58 4.07 -4.04
C ALA A 74 8.11 5.51 -4.33
N TYR A 75 8.45 6.46 -3.46
CA TYR A 75 8.15 7.87 -3.66
C TYR A 75 8.92 8.48 -4.85
N ALA A 76 10.21 8.19 -4.99
CA ALA A 76 11.01 8.67 -6.12
C ALA A 76 10.44 8.16 -7.46
N GLN A 77 10.09 6.88 -7.54
CA GLN A 77 9.47 6.31 -8.73
C GLN A 77 8.11 6.95 -9.03
N MET A 78 7.30 7.22 -8.00
CA MET A 78 6.03 7.92 -8.17
C MET A 78 6.24 9.34 -8.73
N LEU A 79 7.24 10.08 -8.24
CA LEU A 79 7.56 11.42 -8.74
C LEU A 79 8.09 11.42 -10.17
N GLU A 80 8.94 10.45 -10.51
CA GLU A 80 9.45 10.26 -11.86
C GLU A 80 8.29 9.99 -12.85
N ASN A 81 7.37 9.09 -12.46
CA ASN A 81 6.15 8.82 -13.22
C ASN A 81 5.19 10.02 -13.29
N ALA A 82 5.28 10.96 -12.33
CA ALA A 82 4.47 12.16 -12.32
C ALA A 82 4.93 13.23 -13.33
N GLY A 83 6.16 13.13 -13.82
CA GLY A 83 6.68 14.01 -14.86
C GLY A 83 6.56 15.49 -14.49
N LEU A 84 6.94 15.85 -13.26
CA LEU A 84 6.82 17.21 -12.72
C LEU A 84 7.63 18.25 -13.51
N GLU A 85 8.64 17.82 -14.27
CA GLU A 85 9.47 18.69 -15.09
C GLU A 85 8.81 19.10 -16.41
N GLN A 86 7.72 18.44 -16.82
CA GLN A 86 7.07 18.66 -18.12
C GLN A 86 6.09 19.85 -18.12
N GLY A 87 5.86 20.51 -16.98
CA GLY A 87 4.93 21.62 -16.86
C GLY A 87 4.69 22.03 -15.40
N SER A 88 3.75 22.96 -15.17
CA SER A 88 3.33 23.35 -13.82
C SER A 88 2.45 22.25 -13.21
N ARG A 89 3.06 21.14 -12.80
CA ARG A 89 2.36 19.97 -12.27
C ARG A 89 2.64 19.81 -10.78
N ALA A 90 1.65 19.32 -10.04
CA ALA A 90 1.78 18.98 -8.64
C ALA A 90 1.17 17.61 -8.34
N VAL A 91 1.78 16.93 -7.38
CA VAL A 91 1.25 15.69 -6.81
C VAL A 91 0.46 16.03 -5.55
N THR A 92 -0.78 15.57 -5.47
CA THR A 92 -1.68 15.79 -4.35
C THR A 92 -2.25 14.45 -3.85
N ASN A 93 -2.78 14.44 -2.63
CA ASN A 93 -3.41 13.24 -2.05
C ASN A 93 -2.50 11.99 -2.13
N VAL A 94 -1.28 12.11 -1.65
CA VAL A 94 -0.34 10.99 -1.57
C VAL A 94 -0.82 9.98 -0.53
N ILE A 95 -1.07 8.75 -0.98
CA ILE A 95 -1.52 7.61 -0.18
C ILE A 95 -0.45 6.52 -0.27
N THR A 96 -0.08 5.96 0.88
CA THR A 96 0.88 4.85 0.96
C THR A 96 0.17 3.57 1.40
N GLU A 97 0.33 2.52 0.60
CA GLU A 97 -0.22 1.19 0.84
C GLU A 97 0.93 0.21 1.07
N GLU A 98 0.89 -0.52 2.18
CA GLU A 98 1.87 -1.57 2.49
C GLU A 98 1.20 -2.94 2.43
N HIS A 99 1.72 -3.80 1.56
CA HIS A 99 1.30 -5.18 1.41
C HIS A 99 2.38 -6.11 1.97
N LEU A 100 2.02 -6.88 3.00
CA LEU A 100 2.83 -7.97 3.52
C LEU A 100 2.34 -9.28 2.92
N GLY A 101 3.22 -9.97 2.20
CA GLY A 101 2.97 -11.30 1.67
C GLY A 101 4.06 -12.30 2.09
N GLY A 102 3.83 -13.57 1.84
CA GLY A 102 4.80 -14.65 2.06
C GLY A 102 4.37 -15.67 3.10
N ALA A 103 5.30 -16.58 3.42
CA ALA A 103 5.17 -17.65 4.39
C ALA A 103 6.20 -17.47 5.52
N PRO A 104 5.85 -16.71 6.58
CA PRO A 104 6.71 -16.57 7.75
C PRO A 104 6.96 -17.95 8.41
N PRO A 105 8.19 -18.28 8.85
CA PRO A 105 9.41 -17.44 8.89
C PRO A 105 10.35 -17.60 7.68
N PHE A 106 10.03 -18.44 6.70
CA PHE A 106 10.95 -18.80 5.62
C PHE A 106 11.14 -17.70 4.58
N TYR A 107 10.03 -17.06 4.18
CA TYR A 107 10.04 -16.02 3.17
C TYR A 107 8.96 -14.97 3.48
N THR A 108 9.34 -13.71 3.63
CA THR A 108 8.39 -12.61 3.76
C THR A 108 8.71 -11.55 2.73
N LYS A 109 7.71 -11.12 1.97
CA LYS A 109 7.83 -10.05 0.99
C LYS A 109 7.01 -8.85 1.47
N ARG A 110 7.62 -7.67 1.49
CA ARG A 110 6.91 -6.41 1.68
C ARG A 110 6.91 -5.64 0.37
N THR A 111 5.73 -5.33 -0.12
CA THR A 111 5.52 -4.47 -1.28
C THR A 111 4.90 -3.17 -0.79
N LEU A 112 5.59 -2.07 -1.02
CA LEU A 112 5.11 -0.73 -0.68
C LEU A 112 4.70 -0.02 -1.97
N THR A 113 3.45 0.40 -2.07
CA THR A 113 2.93 1.16 -3.19
C THR A 113 2.56 2.57 -2.71
N VAL A 114 3.09 3.59 -3.37
CA VAL A 114 2.72 4.99 -3.14
C VAL A 114 1.91 5.44 -4.34
N SER A 115 0.69 5.90 -4.11
CA SER A 115 -0.19 6.43 -5.14
C SER A 115 -0.56 7.88 -4.84
N ALA A 116 -0.78 8.68 -5.87
CA ALA A 116 -1.17 10.06 -5.70
C ALA A 116 -1.91 10.60 -6.92
N SER A 117 -2.60 11.73 -6.75
CA SER A 117 -3.32 12.42 -7.82
C SER A 117 -2.42 13.48 -8.45
N LEU A 118 -2.29 13.42 -9.78
CA LEU A 118 -1.55 14.40 -10.57
C LEU A 118 -2.48 15.52 -11.02
N VAL A 119 -2.12 16.76 -10.69
CA VAL A 119 -2.80 17.97 -11.16
C VAL A 119 -1.82 18.82 -11.96
N GLU A 120 -2.33 19.51 -12.97
CA GLU A 120 -1.60 20.46 -13.80
C GLU A 120 -2.29 21.81 -13.69
N PHE A 121 -1.54 22.84 -13.35
CA PHE A 121 -2.03 24.21 -13.31
C PHE A 121 -2.11 24.77 -14.72
N THR A 122 -3.23 25.41 -15.04
CA THR A 122 -3.54 25.91 -16.39
C THR A 122 -3.36 27.42 -16.53
N ASP A 123 -3.05 28.12 -15.43
CA ASP A 123 -2.82 29.57 -15.35
C ASP A 123 -1.57 29.90 -14.52
#